data_AF-A0A0H5RTC2-F1
#
_entry.id   AF-A0A0H5RTC2-F1
#
_cell.length_a   1.000
_cell.length_b   1.000
_cell.length_c   1.000
_cell.angle_alpha   90.00
_cell.angle_beta   90.00
_cell.angle_gamma   90.00
#
_symmetry.space_group_name_H-M   'P 1'
#
loop_
_entity.id
_entity.type
_entity.pdbx_description
1 polymer ?
#
loop_
_entity_poly.entity_id
_entity_poly.type
_entity_poly.pdbx_seq_one_letter_code
_entity_poly.pdbx_strand_id
1 'polypeptide(L)'
;LSLLPIAHSLIPSGQVGHDNAPTAWGFEELPINIPQIPDATWKIIRFDEFLRECGLIKTNAKCGISQSDLITSLGEDLYTQGSKVCQEVVTSMNDYDQFRGNCAIHEPIKEYLLMVRNAGIDVQRIAFLIASLFYHQSKDSQHIFWSRSGGESSGSNQ
;
A
#
# COMPACT_ATOMS: atom_id res chain seq x y z
N LEU A 1 -21.18 -7.07 66.29
CA LEU A 1 -21.55 -7.08 64.86
C LEU A 1 -21.41 -8.51 64.36
N SER A 2 -22.42 -8.96 63.64
CA SER A 2 -22.86 -10.36 63.49
C SER A 2 -22.12 -11.18 62.40
N LEU A 3 -22.01 -12.48 62.69
CA LEU A 3 -22.16 -13.72 61.88
C LEU A 3 -21.92 -13.73 60.34
N LEU A 4 -21.11 -14.71 59.89
CA LEU A 4 -20.88 -15.21 58.52
C LEU A 4 -22.16 -15.79 57.85
N PRO A 5 -22.19 -16.09 56.52
CA PRO A 5 -21.72 -17.40 56.05
C PRO A 5 -21.10 -17.48 54.62
N ILE A 6 -20.38 -18.60 54.43
CA ILE A 6 -19.98 -19.26 53.17
C ILE A 6 -21.22 -19.91 52.52
N ALA A 7 -21.32 -19.97 51.18
CA ALA A 7 -22.11 -21.01 50.49
C ALA A 7 -22.01 -21.02 48.92
N HIS A 8 -21.61 -22.18 48.39
CA HIS A 8 -22.08 -22.94 47.19
C HIS A 8 -22.04 -22.28 45.78
N SER A 9 -21.22 -22.75 44.83
CA SER A 9 -21.34 -23.99 44.02
C SER A 9 -22.59 -24.05 43.15
N LEU A 10 -22.42 -24.01 41.82
CA LEU A 10 -23.24 -24.76 40.85
C LEU A 10 -22.45 -24.92 39.54
N ILE A 11 -21.84 -26.09 39.39
CA ILE A 11 -21.48 -26.67 38.09
C ILE A 11 -22.78 -27.27 37.53
N PRO A 12 -23.23 -26.91 36.32
CA PRO A 12 -24.12 -27.77 35.56
C PRO A 12 -23.26 -28.74 34.76
N SER A 13 -23.14 -29.96 35.28
CA SER A 13 -22.76 -31.12 34.47
C SER A 13 -23.98 -31.48 33.62
N GLY A 14 -23.88 -31.27 32.32
CA GLY A 14 -24.86 -31.72 31.33
C GLY A 14 -24.11 -32.42 30.20
N GLN A 15 -24.07 -33.74 30.28
CA GLN A 15 -23.35 -34.65 29.41
C GLN A 15 -24.26 -35.12 28.25
N VAL A 16 -23.65 -35.27 27.07
CA VAL A 16 -23.97 -36.23 25.97
C VAL A 16 -25.10 -35.86 24.99
N GLY A 17 -24.70 -35.67 23.72
CA GLY A 17 -25.55 -35.70 22.53
C GLY A 17 -24.77 -35.30 21.27
N HIS A 18 -24.48 -36.26 20.40
CA HIS A 18 -23.48 -36.28 19.32
C HIS A 18 -23.57 -35.25 18.17
N ASP A 19 -22.41 -35.10 17.51
CA ASP A 19 -22.13 -34.63 16.14
C ASP A 19 -22.37 -33.15 15.81
N ASN A 20 -21.30 -32.34 15.94
CA ASN A 20 -20.61 -31.64 14.84
C ASN A 20 -19.59 -30.64 15.41
N ALA A 21 -18.45 -30.50 14.72
CA ALA A 21 -17.20 -29.84 15.09
C ALA A 21 -17.28 -28.49 15.86
N PRO A 22 -16.34 -28.23 16.79
CA PRO A 22 -15.85 -26.88 17.09
C PRO A 22 -14.31 -26.83 16.91
N THR A 23 -13.69 -25.78 16.37
CA THR A 23 -13.76 -24.42 16.90
C THR A 23 -13.67 -23.42 15.75
N ALA A 24 -14.81 -22.99 15.24
CA ALA A 24 -14.87 -21.66 14.64
C ALA A 24 -14.68 -20.69 15.81
N TRP A 25 -13.54 -20.02 15.85
CA TRP A 25 -13.27 -18.94 16.78
C TRP A 25 -14.37 -17.90 16.57
N GLY A 26 -15.32 -17.86 17.51
CA GLY A 26 -16.28 -16.79 17.62
C GLY A 26 -15.50 -15.52 17.92
N PHE A 27 -15.09 -14.82 16.87
CA PHE A 27 -14.98 -13.38 16.96
C PHE A 27 -16.41 -12.90 17.21
N GLU A 28 -16.72 -12.68 18.49
CA GLU A 28 -17.76 -11.73 18.85
C GLU A 28 -17.56 -10.51 17.97
N GLU A 29 -18.57 -10.18 17.16
CA GLU A 29 -18.63 -8.97 16.35
C GLU A 29 -18.63 -7.76 17.29
N LEU A 30 -17.44 -7.40 17.78
CA LEU A 30 -17.20 -6.06 18.28
C LEU A 30 -17.36 -5.12 17.08
N PRO A 31 -18.18 -4.06 17.17
CA PRO A 31 -18.23 -3.05 16.11
C PRO A 31 -16.81 -2.50 15.98
N ILE A 32 -16.11 -2.89 14.91
CA ILE A 32 -14.73 -2.49 14.68
C ILE A 32 -14.78 -1.01 14.29
N ASN A 33 -14.76 -0.15 15.29
CA ASN A 33 -14.46 1.26 15.14
C ASN A 33 -12.96 1.34 14.82
N ILE A 34 -12.59 0.97 13.59
CA ILE A 34 -11.23 1.08 13.09
C ILE A 34 -10.89 2.56 13.20
N PRO A 35 -9.91 2.97 14.03
CA PRO A 35 -9.52 4.36 14.12
C PRO A 35 -9.18 4.86 12.72
N GLN A 36 -9.90 5.89 12.26
CA GLN A 36 -9.60 6.54 10.99
C GLN A 36 -8.16 7.06 11.08
N ILE A 37 -7.27 6.52 10.24
CA ILE A 37 -5.88 6.96 10.17
C ILE A 37 -5.89 8.41 9.65
N PRO A 38 -5.24 9.37 10.32
CA PRO A 38 -5.16 10.74 9.83
C PRO A 38 -4.52 10.81 8.44
N ASP A 39 -5.00 11.70 7.57
CA ASP A 39 -4.55 11.77 6.18
C ASP A 39 -3.03 11.98 6.05
N ALA A 40 -2.43 12.78 6.93
CA ALA A 40 -0.97 12.96 6.96
C ALA A 40 -0.22 11.63 7.15
N THR A 41 -0.69 10.80 8.08
CA THR A 41 -0.12 9.48 8.36
C THR A 41 -0.41 8.51 7.22
N TRP A 42 -1.63 8.55 6.68
CA TRP A 42 -2.03 7.71 5.56
C TRP A 42 -1.18 7.96 4.32
N LYS A 43 -0.93 9.24 3.96
CA LYS A 43 -0.09 9.63 2.83
C LYS A 43 1.33 9.08 2.95
N ILE A 44 1.93 9.15 4.14
CA ILE A 44 3.28 8.62 4.39
C ILE A 44 3.31 7.09 4.16
N ILE A 45 2.38 6.36 4.79
CA ILE A 45 2.32 4.90 4.67
C ILE A 45 2.12 4.48 3.21
N ARG A 46 1.19 5.13 2.49
CA ARG A 46 0.92 4.80 1.09
C ARG A 46 2.05 5.20 0.15
N PHE A 47 2.80 6.24 0.48
CA PHE A 47 3.97 6.62 -0.28
C PHE A 47 5.08 5.57 -0.18
N ASP A 48 5.32 5.02 1.02
CA ASP A 48 6.28 3.91 1.20
C ASP A 48 5.87 2.67 0.38
N GLU A 49 4.57 2.37 0.34
CA GLU A 49 4.05 1.29 -0.51
C GLU A 49 4.25 1.59 -1.99
N PHE A 50 3.99 2.82 -2.42
CA PHE A 50 4.27 3.26 -3.78
C PHE A 50 5.75 3.07 -4.14
N LEU A 51 6.68 3.45 -3.27
CA LEU A 51 8.12 3.25 -3.49
C LEU A 51 8.47 1.76 -3.61
N ARG A 52 7.87 0.91 -2.77
CA ARG A 52 8.04 -0.54 -2.85
C ARG A 52 7.55 -1.09 -4.18
N GLU A 53 6.37 -0.67 -4.63
CA GLU A 53 5.81 -1.07 -5.93
C GLU A 53 6.69 -0.62 -7.10
N CYS A 54 7.22 0.60 -7.07
CA CYS A 54 8.22 1.06 -8.04
C CYS A 54 9.46 0.15 -8.06
N GLY A 55 9.96 -0.28 -6.89
CA GLY A 55 11.06 -1.23 -6.78
C GLY A 55 10.75 -2.61 -7.38
N LEU A 56 9.54 -3.13 -7.16
CA LEU A 56 9.08 -4.40 -7.74
C LEU A 56 8.97 -4.31 -9.27
N ILE A 57 8.46 -3.21 -9.80
CA ILE A 57 8.40 -2.94 -11.24
C ILE A 57 9.81 -2.84 -11.82
N LYS A 58 10.68 -2.04 -11.20
CA LYS A 58 12.09 -1.85 -11.61
C LYS A 58 12.86 -3.17 -11.69
N THR A 59 12.62 -4.08 -10.76
CA THR A 59 13.31 -5.38 -10.70
C THR A 59 12.67 -6.45 -11.59
N ASN A 60 11.58 -6.12 -12.31
CA ASN A 60 10.73 -7.05 -13.05
C ASN A 60 10.15 -8.18 -12.17
N ALA A 61 10.10 -8.00 -10.85
CA ALA A 61 9.40 -8.90 -9.94
C ALA A 61 7.87 -8.77 -10.08
N LYS A 62 7.42 -7.64 -10.63
CA LYS A 62 6.01 -7.36 -10.94
C LYS A 62 5.94 -6.58 -12.25
N CYS A 63 5.04 -6.96 -13.15
CA CYS A 63 4.77 -6.15 -14.34
C CYS A 63 3.89 -4.96 -13.96
N GLY A 64 4.25 -3.76 -14.44
CA GLY A 64 3.37 -2.60 -14.35
C GLY A 64 2.05 -2.87 -15.09
N ILE A 65 0.97 -2.27 -14.62
CA ILE A 65 -0.34 -2.32 -15.28
C ILE A 65 -0.23 -1.66 -16.66
N SER A 66 -0.90 -2.21 -17.68
CA SER A 66 -0.92 -1.61 -19.01
C SER A 66 -1.55 -0.21 -18.99
N GLN A 67 -1.22 0.63 -19.98
CA GLN A 67 -1.78 1.98 -20.04
C GLN A 67 -3.31 1.97 -20.19
N SER A 68 -3.86 1.06 -21.00
CA SER A 68 -5.31 0.91 -21.15
C SER A 68 -5.98 0.51 -19.83
N ASP A 69 -5.41 -0.45 -19.11
CA ASP A 69 -5.97 -0.91 -17.83
C ASP A 69 -5.85 0.16 -16.73
N LEU A 70 -4.83 1.02 -16.80
CA LEU A 70 -4.70 2.20 -15.94
C LEU A 70 -5.81 3.21 -16.20
N ILE A 71 -6.07 3.54 -17.46
CA ILE A 71 -7.17 4.44 -17.85
C ILE A 71 -8.51 3.85 -17.40
N THR A 72 -8.73 2.55 -17.59
CA THR A 72 -9.95 1.88 -17.12
C THR A 72 -10.07 1.89 -15.60
N SER A 73 -8.97 1.69 -14.86
CA SER A 73 -9.00 1.62 -13.39
C SER A 73 -9.12 2.99 -12.72
N LEU A 74 -8.50 4.03 -13.29
CA LEU A 74 -8.50 5.38 -12.73
C LEU A 74 -9.61 6.26 -13.31
N GLY A 75 -10.08 5.97 -14.52
CA GLY A 75 -10.83 6.93 -15.33
C GLY A 75 -9.91 7.97 -15.98
N GLU A 76 -10.43 8.62 -17.03
CA GLU A 76 -9.67 9.55 -17.87
C GLU A 76 -9.17 10.77 -17.10
N ASP A 77 -10.01 11.32 -16.19
CA ASP A 77 -9.68 12.51 -15.39
C ASP A 77 -8.51 12.24 -14.44
N LEU A 78 -8.62 11.20 -13.61
CA LEU A 78 -7.56 10.85 -12.66
C LEU A 78 -6.30 10.43 -13.40
N TYR A 79 -6.41 9.67 -14.49
CA TYR A 79 -5.26 9.29 -15.31
C TYR A 79 -4.52 10.53 -15.86
N THR A 80 -5.26 11.50 -16.40
CA THR A 80 -4.71 12.74 -16.95
C THR A 80 -4.04 13.58 -15.87
N GLN A 81 -4.67 13.73 -14.72
CA GLN A 81 -4.11 14.47 -13.59
C GLN A 81 -2.86 13.80 -13.04
N GLY A 82 -2.90 12.47 -12.86
CA GLY A 82 -1.76 11.69 -12.41
C GLY A 82 -0.59 11.76 -13.39
N SER A 83 -0.86 11.78 -14.70
CA SER A 83 0.18 11.94 -15.72
C SER A 83 0.90 13.28 -15.56
N LYS A 84 0.16 14.37 -15.32
CA LYS A 84 0.76 15.69 -15.05
C LYS A 84 1.61 15.70 -13.78
N VAL A 85 1.09 15.13 -12.68
CA VAL A 85 1.83 14.99 -11.42
C VAL A 85 3.12 14.20 -11.63
N CYS A 86 3.06 13.07 -12.33
CA CYS A 86 4.24 12.25 -12.64
C CYS A 86 5.27 13.04 -13.45
N GLN A 87 4.83 13.80 -14.46
CA GLN A 87 5.73 14.62 -15.29
C GLN A 87 6.38 15.75 -14.51
N GLU A 88 5.64 16.44 -13.63
CA GLU A 88 6.18 17.47 -12.75
C GLU A 88 7.28 16.90 -11.84
N VAL A 89 7.00 15.75 -11.25
CA VAL A 89 7.90 15.04 -10.35
C VAL A 89 9.14 14.55 -11.09
N VAL A 90 8.99 13.99 -12.30
CA VAL A 90 10.10 13.61 -13.19
C VAL A 90 10.97 14.80 -13.59
N THR A 91 10.36 15.95 -13.88
CA THR A 91 11.09 17.17 -14.28
C THR A 91 11.87 17.77 -13.10
N SER A 92 11.38 17.55 -11.88
CA SER A 92 12.01 18.03 -10.65
C SER A 92 13.16 17.13 -10.17
N MET A 93 13.32 15.94 -10.75
CA MET A 93 14.42 15.01 -10.45
C MET A 93 15.59 15.21 -11.42
N ASN A 94 16.78 15.51 -10.88
CA ASN A 94 18.02 15.43 -11.63
C ASN A 94 18.62 14.01 -11.60
N ASP A 95 18.49 13.30 -10.48
CA ASP A 95 18.93 11.90 -10.32
C ASP A 95 18.07 11.12 -9.31
N TYR A 96 18.32 9.81 -9.20
CA TYR A 96 17.61 8.90 -8.29
C TYR A 96 17.83 9.21 -6.80
N ASP A 97 19.05 9.61 -6.43
CA ASP A 97 19.40 9.86 -5.04
C ASP A 97 18.65 11.10 -4.52
N GLN A 98 18.43 12.08 -5.41
CA GLN A 98 17.58 13.23 -5.15
C GLN A 98 16.12 12.82 -4.98
N PHE A 99 15.61 11.89 -5.79
CA PHE A 99 14.26 11.38 -5.58
C PHE A 99 14.13 10.71 -4.22
N ARG A 100 15.14 10.02 -3.71
CA ARG A 100 15.05 9.37 -2.39
C ARG A 100 15.17 10.35 -1.24
N GLY A 101 16.02 11.37 -1.38
CA GLY A 101 16.37 12.30 -0.30
C GLY A 101 15.52 13.56 -0.22
N ASN A 102 14.83 13.95 -1.29
CA ASN A 102 14.11 15.22 -1.33
C ASN A 102 12.60 15.05 -1.07
N CYS A 103 12.21 15.28 0.19
CA CYS A 103 10.81 15.22 0.62
C CYS A 103 9.87 16.12 -0.21
N ALA A 104 10.35 17.26 -0.74
CA ALA A 104 9.52 18.16 -1.53
C ALA A 104 9.08 17.55 -2.86
N ILE A 105 9.92 16.67 -3.46
CA ILE A 105 9.59 15.96 -4.70
C ILE A 105 8.52 14.88 -4.44
N HIS A 106 8.35 14.44 -3.20
CA HIS A 106 7.38 13.41 -2.83
C HIS A 106 5.96 13.94 -2.66
N GLU A 107 5.81 15.19 -2.24
CA GLU A 107 4.51 15.74 -1.87
C GLU A 107 3.49 15.71 -3.00
N PRO A 108 3.82 16.03 -4.27
CA PRO A 108 2.86 15.89 -5.36
C PRO A 108 2.30 14.47 -5.51
N ILE A 109 3.15 13.44 -5.37
CA ILE A 109 2.71 12.04 -5.41
C ILE A 109 1.84 11.71 -4.20
N LYS A 110 2.22 12.16 -2.99
CA LYS A 110 1.47 11.94 -1.75
C LYS A 110 0.06 12.55 -1.81
N GLU A 111 -0.05 13.78 -2.31
CA GLU A 111 -1.35 14.43 -2.51
C GLU A 111 -2.18 13.71 -3.56
N TYR A 112 -1.55 13.25 -4.65
CA TYR A 112 -2.25 12.50 -5.68
C TYR A 112 -2.75 11.13 -5.17
N LEU A 113 -1.97 10.42 -4.33
CA LEU A 113 -2.43 9.19 -3.66
C LEU A 113 -3.69 9.44 -2.83
N LEU A 114 -3.73 10.54 -2.07
CA LEU A 114 -4.89 10.91 -1.26
C LEU A 114 -6.10 11.28 -2.13
N MET A 115 -5.88 12.01 -3.21
CA MET A 115 -6.93 12.36 -4.17
C MET A 115 -7.59 11.12 -4.79
N VAL A 116 -6.78 10.14 -5.21
CA VAL A 116 -7.26 8.88 -5.80
C VAL A 116 -8.05 8.05 -4.79
N ARG A 117 -7.64 8.05 -3.51
CA ARG A 117 -8.43 7.46 -2.41
C ARG A 117 -9.78 8.15 -2.26
N ASN A 118 -9.78 9.48 -2.24
CA ASN A 118 -11.01 10.27 -2.06
C ASN A 118 -11.99 10.10 -3.23
N ALA A 119 -11.50 9.71 -4.40
CA ALA A 119 -12.31 9.32 -5.55
C ALA A 119 -12.91 7.91 -5.44
N GLY A 120 -12.64 7.17 -4.36
CA GLY A 120 -13.24 5.86 -4.09
C GLY A 120 -12.51 4.67 -4.72
N ILE A 121 -11.28 4.86 -5.21
CA ILE A 121 -10.46 3.74 -5.70
C ILE A 121 -10.06 2.84 -4.52
N ASP A 122 -10.07 1.53 -4.76
CA ASP A 122 -9.65 0.52 -3.79
C ASP A 122 -8.25 0.81 -3.24
N VAL A 123 -8.20 1.09 -1.93
CA VAL A 123 -7.00 1.48 -1.17
C VAL A 123 -5.86 0.48 -1.32
N GLN A 124 -6.16 -0.81 -1.52
CA GLN A 124 -5.11 -1.83 -1.71
C GLN A 124 -4.42 -1.72 -3.07
N ARG A 125 -5.10 -1.15 -4.08
CA ARG A 125 -4.59 -1.03 -5.45
C ARG A 125 -3.95 0.31 -5.74
N ILE A 126 -4.26 1.36 -4.98
CA ILE A 126 -3.80 2.74 -5.24
C ILE A 126 -2.29 2.81 -5.45
N ALA A 127 -1.49 2.33 -4.49
CA ALA A 127 -0.03 2.42 -4.58
C ALA A 127 0.52 1.77 -5.86
N PHE A 128 -0.01 0.60 -6.23
CA PHE A 128 0.42 -0.12 -7.43
C PHE A 128 -0.05 0.55 -8.73
N LEU A 129 -1.27 1.09 -8.76
CA LEU A 129 -1.76 1.87 -9.90
C LEU A 129 -0.89 3.10 -10.14
N ILE A 130 -0.56 3.84 -9.07
CA ILE A 130 0.23 5.07 -9.19
C ILE A 130 1.69 4.75 -9.52
N ALA A 131 2.26 3.67 -8.99
CA ALA A 131 3.58 3.19 -9.38
C ALA A 131 3.64 2.79 -10.86
N SER A 132 2.60 2.12 -11.36
CA SER A 132 2.50 1.74 -12.78
C SER A 132 2.35 2.97 -13.69
N LEU A 133 1.55 3.95 -13.28
CA LEU A 133 1.43 5.22 -13.99
C LEU A 133 2.78 5.95 -14.04
N PHE A 134 3.44 6.08 -12.88
CA PHE A 134 4.73 6.73 -12.77
C PHE A 134 5.78 6.05 -13.65
N TYR A 135 5.80 4.71 -13.70
CA TYR A 135 6.65 3.94 -14.61
C TYR A 135 6.43 4.32 -16.08
N HIS A 136 5.19 4.31 -16.57
CA HIS A 136 4.93 4.66 -17.98
C HIS A 136 5.33 6.10 -18.31
N GLN A 137 5.16 7.03 -17.38
CA GLN A 137 5.49 8.44 -17.59
C GLN A 137 6.99 8.74 -17.51
N SER A 138 7.79 7.86 -16.89
CA SER A 138 9.19 8.15 -16.56
C SER A 138 10.20 7.14 -17.11
N LYS A 139 9.79 5.94 -17.55
CA LYS A 139 10.73 4.89 -17.99
C LYS A 139 11.72 5.32 -19.06
N ASP A 140 11.28 6.14 -20.01
CA ASP A 140 12.10 6.55 -21.15
C ASP A 140 13.01 7.75 -20.81
N SER A 141 12.53 8.69 -19.97
CA SER A 141 13.28 9.88 -19.56
C SER A 141 14.21 9.63 -18.38
N GLN A 142 13.84 8.72 -17.48
CA GLN A 142 14.57 8.36 -16.27
C GLN A 142 15.13 6.95 -16.38
N HIS A 143 15.75 6.63 -17.52
CA HIS A 143 16.29 5.28 -17.77
C HIS A 143 17.26 4.82 -16.68
N ILE A 144 18.05 5.72 -16.06
CA ILE A 144 18.95 5.39 -14.94
C ILE A 144 18.15 4.93 -13.71
N PHE A 145 17.03 5.62 -13.42
CA PHE A 145 16.11 5.24 -12.34
C PHE A 145 15.59 3.81 -12.53
N TRP A 146 15.15 3.49 -13.76
CA TRP A 146 14.47 2.23 -14.07
C TRP A 146 15.41 1.11 -14.49
N SER A 147 16.66 1.44 -14.80
CA SER A 147 17.69 0.44 -15.06
C SER A 147 17.92 -0.38 -13.80
N ARG A 148 17.94 -1.70 -13.96
CA ARG A 148 18.39 -2.61 -12.91
C ARG A 148 19.79 -2.14 -12.55
N SER A 149 19.99 -1.64 -11.34
CA SER A 149 21.33 -1.33 -10.85
C SER A 149 22.07 -2.65 -10.91
N GLY A 150 22.92 -2.80 -11.94
CA GLY A 150 23.78 -3.94 -12.08
C GLY A 150 24.57 -3.98 -10.79
N GLY A 151 24.38 -5.03 -9.99
CA GLY A 151 25.47 -5.44 -9.13
C GLY A 151 26.64 -5.57 -10.08
N GLU A 152 27.64 -4.72 -9.93
CA GLU A 152 28.94 -4.97 -10.51
C GLU A 152 29.35 -6.33 -9.97
N SER A 153 29.03 -7.38 -10.73
CA SER A 153 29.70 -8.65 -10.63
C SER A 153 31.12 -8.32 -11.03
N SER A 154 31.93 -7.90 -10.04
CA SER A 154 33.37 -7.93 -10.15
C SER A 154 33.72 -9.35 -10.51
N GLY A 155 33.85 -9.58 -11.82
CA GLY A 155 34.56 -10.71 -12.37
C GLY A 155 36.00 -10.57 -11.89
N SER A 156 36.24 -10.95 -10.64
CA SER A 156 37.52 -11.47 -10.24
C SER A 156 37.69 -12.74 -11.05
N ASN A 157 38.55 -12.67 -12.07
CA ASN A 157 39.40 -13.74 -12.57
C ASN A 157 40.00 -13.29 -13.91
N GLN A 158 41.22 -12.74 -13.88
CA GLN A 158 42.41 -13.33 -14.52
C GLN A 158 43.64 -12.46 -14.27
#